data_AF-A0A8T8D968-F1
#
_entry.id   AF-A0A8T8D968-F1
#
_cell.length_a   1.000
_cell.length_b   1.000
_cell.length_c   1.000
_cell.angle_alpha   90.00
_cell.angle_beta   90.00
_cell.angle_gamma   90.00
#
_symmetry.space_group_name_H-M   'P 1'
#
loop_
_entity.id
_entity.type
_entity.pdbx_description
1 polymer ?
#
loop_
_entity_poly.entity_id
_entity_poly.type
_entity_poly.pdbx_seq_one_letter_code
_entity_poly.pdbx_strand_id
1 'polypeptide(L)'
;MSPATSDLLPLLARWQDGLVAGWLPPAGPAEGLRVLAVLLVGVAVKLMDDVLDREEDAWTGRPNAAARLGPAATAYALAALAAAAALSLRDALLLFWASYAWGMAHGSGTRLPLGLRAWQETAATVALSVAAAGLPDTLAALALVGSVQLVDDWIDLRRERARTPGGNPAPGQATGAGPARNWAARLGPEEALLAGLGLALVAAAWDPLRAVAAWAAATGAGLAGRGPLVPGRRGRTNPTRDPQAGTGAVASGAPPEPGGSGGSPPAREEGTP
;
A
#
# COMPACT_ATOMS: atom_id res chain seq x y z
N MET A 1 -44.87 26.93 12.90
CA MET A 1 -43.51 26.40 12.66
C MET A 1 -42.86 26.22 14.01
N SER A 2 -42.34 25.03 14.32
CA SER A 2 -41.80 24.73 15.64
C SER A 2 -40.44 25.44 15.82
N PRO A 3 -40.15 26.05 16.98
CA PRO A 3 -38.86 26.71 17.24
C PRO A 3 -37.64 25.78 17.08
N ALA A 4 -37.84 24.45 17.06
CA ALA A 4 -36.77 23.49 16.84
C ALA A 4 -36.19 23.49 15.41
N THR A 5 -36.91 23.94 14.39
CA THR A 5 -36.39 23.92 13.00
C THR A 5 -35.51 25.12 12.64
N SER A 6 -35.59 26.24 13.38
CA SER A 6 -34.74 27.41 13.11
C SER A 6 -33.28 27.22 13.54
N ASP A 7 -33.01 26.34 14.51
CA ASP A 7 -31.65 26.10 15.02
C ASP A 7 -30.86 25.08 14.19
N LEU A 8 -31.53 24.26 13.38
CA LEU A 8 -30.88 23.25 12.54
C LEU A 8 -30.20 23.85 11.30
N LEU A 9 -30.76 24.90 10.70
CA LEU A 9 -30.22 25.49 9.47
C LEU A 9 -28.82 26.10 9.68
N PRO A 10 -28.54 26.90 10.73
CA PRO A 10 -27.20 27.43 10.97
C PRO A 10 -26.18 26.34 11.32
N LEU A 11 -26.61 25.26 11.96
CA LEU A 11 -25.75 24.13 12.29
C LEU A 11 -25.35 23.34 11.03
N LEU A 12 -26.31 23.08 10.13
CA LEU A 12 -26.05 22.47 8.83
C LEU A 12 -25.13 23.33 7.96
N ALA A 13 -25.32 24.66 7.94
CA ALA A 13 -24.45 25.56 7.21
C ALA A 13 -23.00 25.52 7.72
N ARG A 14 -22.79 25.60 9.05
CA ARG A 14 -21.44 25.46 9.64
C ARG A 14 -20.80 24.11 9.36
N TRP A 15 -21.61 23.05 9.35
CA TRP A 15 -21.13 21.71 9.03
C TRP A 15 -20.71 21.61 7.55
N GLN A 16 -21.50 22.18 6.64
CA GLN A 16 -21.17 22.28 5.22
C GLN A 16 -19.89 23.09 4.99
N ASP A 17 -19.76 24.24 5.65
CA ASP A 17 -18.53 25.07 5.57
C ASP A 17 -17.32 24.30 6.08
N GLY A 18 -17.48 23.56 7.18
CA GLY A 18 -16.44 22.69 7.74
C GLY A 18 -16.04 21.55 6.81
N LEU A 19 -16.98 20.93 6.09
CA LEU A 19 -16.67 19.89 5.11
C LEU A 19 -15.98 20.42 3.85
N VAL A 20 -16.24 21.67 3.48
CA VAL A 20 -15.59 22.29 2.33
C VAL A 20 -14.18 22.73 2.70
N ALA A 21 -13.99 23.34 3.87
CA ALA A 21 -12.71 23.88 4.30
C ALA A 21 -11.77 22.84 4.94
N GLY A 22 -12.34 21.80 5.56
CA GLY A 22 -11.64 20.94 6.51
C GLY A 22 -11.38 21.64 7.84
N TRP A 23 -10.91 20.88 8.84
CA TRP A 23 -10.53 21.41 10.15
C TRP A 23 -9.05 21.78 10.25
N LEU A 24 -8.20 21.28 9.35
CA LEU A 24 -6.81 21.66 9.28
C LEU A 24 -6.68 23.08 8.68
N PRO A 25 -5.79 23.92 9.22
CA PRO A 25 -5.61 25.27 8.71
C PRO A 25 -5.11 25.25 7.25
N PRO A 26 -5.55 26.19 6.39
CA PRO A 26 -5.10 26.29 5.00
C PRO A 26 -3.73 26.98 4.87
N ALA A 27 -3.30 27.74 5.89
CA ALA A 27 -2.02 28.44 5.90
C ALA A 27 -0.88 27.42 6.00
N GLY A 28 -0.28 27.12 4.85
CA GLY A 28 0.87 26.23 4.75
C GLY A 28 2.18 26.91 5.16
N PRO A 29 3.22 26.12 5.44
CA PRO A 29 4.59 26.63 5.55
C PRO A 29 5.04 27.24 4.20
N ALA A 30 6.22 27.86 4.18
CA ALA A 30 6.85 28.30 2.93
C ALA A 30 6.84 27.19 1.86
N GLU A 31 6.64 27.55 0.60
CA GLU A 31 6.46 26.60 -0.52
C GLU A 31 7.55 25.52 -0.58
N GLY A 32 8.81 25.89 -0.34
CA GLY A 32 9.92 24.93 -0.30
C GLY A 32 9.79 23.85 0.78
N LEU A 33 9.24 24.20 1.95
CA LEU A 33 8.98 23.24 3.02
C LEU A 33 7.82 22.30 2.67
N ARG A 34 6.82 22.79 1.93
CA ARG A 34 5.74 21.93 1.40
C ARG A 34 6.29 20.91 0.41
N VAL A 35 7.14 21.34 -0.53
CA VAL A 35 7.80 20.42 -1.47
C VAL A 35 8.59 19.36 -0.71
N LEU A 36 9.41 19.76 0.27
CA LEU A 36 10.17 18.82 1.08
C LEU A 36 9.27 17.85 1.85
N ALA A 37 8.15 18.31 2.40
CA ALA A 37 7.16 17.45 3.06
C ALA A 37 6.61 16.40 2.10
N VAL A 38 6.19 16.78 0.88
CA VAL A 38 5.69 15.86 -0.14
C VAL A 38 6.73 14.82 -0.53
N LEU A 39 8.00 15.23 -0.72
CA LEU A 39 9.11 14.32 -1.00
C LEU A 39 9.29 13.30 0.15
N LEU A 40 9.26 13.75 1.40
CA LEU A 40 9.39 12.90 2.58
C LEU A 40 8.22 11.92 2.75
N VAL A 41 6.98 12.34 2.42
CA VAL A 41 5.83 11.40 2.35
C VAL A 41 6.07 10.35 1.28
N GLY A 42 6.55 10.74 0.10
CA GLY A 42 6.88 9.80 -0.97
C GLY A 42 7.91 8.74 -0.53
N VAL A 43 8.95 9.17 0.20
CA VAL A 43 9.93 8.26 0.81
C VAL A 43 9.27 7.33 1.83
N ALA A 44 8.44 7.88 2.72
CA ALA A 44 7.76 7.09 3.75
C ALA A 44 6.84 6.02 3.15
N VAL A 45 6.00 6.41 2.19
CA VAL A 45 5.07 5.51 1.49
C VAL A 45 5.86 4.44 0.74
N LYS A 46 6.90 4.80 -0.01
CA LYS A 46 7.69 3.81 -0.77
C LYS A 46 8.42 2.82 0.13
N LEU A 47 9.00 3.29 1.24
CA LEU A 47 9.65 2.38 2.19
C LEU A 47 8.65 1.43 2.85
N MET A 48 7.44 1.92 3.16
CA MET A 48 6.38 1.07 3.72
C MET A 48 5.91 0.02 2.71
N ASP A 49 5.70 0.44 1.46
CA ASP A 49 5.39 -0.43 0.32
C ASP A 49 6.45 -1.54 0.16
N ASP A 50 7.73 -1.17 0.10
CA ASP A 50 8.84 -2.14 0.07
C ASP A 50 8.86 -3.08 1.29
N VAL A 51 8.46 -2.61 2.48
CA VAL A 51 8.37 -3.47 3.68
C VAL A 51 7.27 -4.52 3.51
N LEU A 52 6.13 -4.14 2.94
CA LEU A 52 4.98 -5.03 2.72
C LEU A 52 5.26 -6.04 1.61
N ASP A 53 5.94 -5.61 0.54
CA ASP A 53 6.22 -6.46 -0.63
C ASP A 53 7.52 -7.25 -0.52
N ARG A 54 8.22 -7.17 0.62
CA ARG A 54 9.54 -7.78 0.82
C ARG A 54 9.59 -9.27 0.46
N GLU A 55 8.58 -10.04 0.85
CA GLU A 55 8.54 -11.49 0.59
C GLU A 55 8.27 -11.78 -0.90
N GLU A 56 7.35 -11.03 -1.52
CA GLU A 56 7.01 -11.14 -2.94
C GLU A 56 8.19 -10.75 -3.84
N ASP A 57 8.88 -9.65 -3.50
CA ASP A 57 10.08 -9.21 -4.19
C ASP A 57 11.24 -10.20 -4.04
N ALA A 58 11.39 -10.81 -2.86
CA ALA A 58 12.40 -11.85 -2.64
C ALA A 58 12.15 -13.08 -3.52
N TRP A 59 10.89 -13.50 -3.69
CA TRP A 59 10.53 -14.61 -4.57
C TRP A 59 10.70 -14.29 -6.05
N THR A 60 10.45 -13.05 -6.46
CA THR A 60 10.59 -12.60 -7.85
C THR A 60 12.00 -12.11 -8.19
N GLY A 61 12.91 -12.05 -7.21
CA GLY A 61 14.27 -11.54 -7.35
C GLY A 61 14.31 -10.04 -7.67
N ARG A 62 13.25 -9.30 -7.33
CA ARG A 62 13.18 -7.84 -7.51
C ARG A 62 14.01 -7.14 -6.43
N PRO A 63 14.76 -6.08 -6.78
CA PRO A 63 15.44 -5.27 -5.78
C PRO A 63 14.42 -4.52 -4.92
N ASN A 64 14.62 -4.57 -3.60
CA ASN A 64 13.72 -3.98 -2.61
C ASN A 64 14.55 -3.23 -1.55
N ALA A 65 14.23 -1.97 -1.26
CA ALA A 65 15.02 -1.17 -0.31
C ALA A 65 14.87 -1.70 1.13
N ALA A 66 13.69 -2.20 1.48
CA ALA A 66 13.44 -2.77 2.79
C ALA A 66 14.19 -4.10 3.03
N ALA A 67 14.57 -4.83 1.98
CA ALA A 67 15.47 -5.98 2.08
C ALA A 67 16.91 -5.54 2.43
N ARG A 68 17.37 -4.39 1.90
CA ARG A 68 18.70 -3.83 2.19
C ARG A 68 18.77 -3.18 3.57
N LEU A 69 17.71 -2.48 3.97
CA LEU A 69 17.62 -1.79 5.25
C LEU A 69 17.21 -2.71 6.41
N GLY A 70 16.64 -3.89 6.09
CA GLY A 70 16.18 -4.85 7.09
C GLY A 70 15.09 -4.27 8.00
N PRO A 71 15.13 -4.56 9.32
CA PRO A 71 14.15 -4.05 10.29
C PRO A 71 14.11 -2.52 10.40
N ALA A 72 15.19 -1.82 10.03
CA ALA A 72 15.26 -0.36 10.12
C ALA A 72 14.37 0.35 9.07
N ALA A 73 13.95 -0.34 8.01
CA ALA A 73 13.12 0.25 6.95
C ALA A 73 11.84 0.89 7.49
N THR A 74 11.13 0.21 8.38
CA THR A 74 9.91 0.72 9.02
C THR A 74 10.20 1.96 9.87
N ALA A 75 11.28 1.95 10.64
CA ALA A 75 11.68 3.09 11.47
C ALA A 75 11.99 4.32 10.61
N TYR A 76 12.70 4.14 9.48
CA TYR A 76 12.98 5.22 8.54
C TYR A 76 11.71 5.73 7.83
N ALA A 77 10.78 4.84 7.47
CA ALA A 77 9.50 5.25 6.92
C ALA A 77 8.71 6.13 7.90
N LEU A 78 8.63 5.72 9.17
CA LEU A 78 7.94 6.49 10.23
C LEU A 78 8.66 7.82 10.53
N ALA A 79 9.99 7.83 10.56
CA ALA A 79 10.76 9.06 10.75
C ALA A 79 10.56 10.05 9.60
N ALA A 80 10.55 9.57 8.35
CA ALA A 80 10.26 10.41 7.18
C ALA A 80 8.83 10.97 7.22
N LEU A 81 7.83 10.16 7.60
CA LEU A 81 6.45 10.62 7.75
C LEU A 81 6.30 11.65 8.88
N ALA A 82 6.95 11.42 10.02
CA ALA A 82 6.95 12.35 11.15
C ALA A 82 7.60 13.69 10.78
N ALA A 83 8.73 13.65 10.08
CA ALA A 83 9.38 14.86 9.55
C ALA A 83 8.50 15.58 8.53
N ALA A 84 7.84 14.86 7.63
CA ALA A 84 6.89 15.44 6.69
C ALA A 84 5.72 16.13 7.41
N ALA A 85 5.16 15.49 8.44
CA ALA A 85 4.07 16.03 9.24
C ALA A 85 4.51 17.27 10.05
N ALA A 86 5.75 17.31 10.52
CA ALA A 86 6.31 18.49 11.19
C ALA A 86 6.49 19.68 10.23
N LEU A 87 6.75 19.42 8.95
CA LEU A 87 6.84 20.45 7.92
C LEU A 87 5.46 20.92 7.44
N SER A 88 4.60 19.98 7.05
CA SER A 88 3.23 20.23 6.57
C SER A 88 2.31 19.07 6.97
N LEU A 89 1.68 19.18 8.14
CA LEU A 89 0.75 18.16 8.65
C LEU A 89 -0.39 17.87 7.66
N ARG A 90 -0.95 18.93 7.04
CA ARG A 90 -2.05 18.81 6.07
C ARG A 90 -1.64 17.99 4.85
N ASP A 91 -0.53 18.35 4.20
CA ASP A 91 -0.07 17.64 3.00
C ASP A 91 0.36 16.20 3.34
N ALA A 92 1.01 16.00 4.49
CA ALA A 92 1.43 14.69 4.95
C ALA A 92 0.26 13.73 5.17
N LEU A 93 -0.77 14.15 5.91
CA LEU A 93 -1.96 13.33 6.17
C LEU A 93 -2.75 13.06 4.89
N LEU A 94 -2.99 14.08 4.06
CA LEU A 94 -3.71 13.94 2.80
C LEU A 94 -3.07 12.89 1.87
N LEU A 95 -1.77 13.02 1.64
CA LEU A 95 -1.05 12.12 0.74
C LEU A 95 -0.91 10.71 1.33
N PHE A 96 -0.68 10.61 2.65
CA PHE A 96 -0.63 9.32 3.33
C PHE A 96 -1.97 8.59 3.24
N TRP A 97 -3.08 9.23 3.61
CA TRP A 97 -4.42 8.64 3.51
C TRP A 97 -4.85 8.33 2.07
N ALA A 98 -4.50 9.18 1.10
CA ALA A 98 -4.74 8.88 -0.30
C ALA A 98 -3.96 7.64 -0.77
N SER A 99 -2.69 7.48 -0.35
CA SER A 99 -1.89 6.30 -0.67
C SER A 99 -2.44 5.02 -0.05
N TYR A 100 -2.88 5.11 1.20
CA TYR A 100 -3.55 4.02 1.89
C TYR A 100 -4.86 3.63 1.17
N ALA A 101 -5.72 4.61 0.85
CA ALA A 101 -6.99 4.38 0.17
C ALA A 101 -6.83 3.63 -1.16
N TRP A 102 -5.84 4.05 -1.97
CA TRP A 102 -5.52 3.43 -3.23
C TRP A 102 -4.87 2.03 -3.08
N GLY A 103 -3.93 1.88 -2.15
CA GLY A 103 -3.28 0.59 -1.89
C GLY A 103 -4.29 -0.51 -1.49
N MET A 104 -5.30 -0.13 -0.69
CA MET A 104 -6.34 -1.07 -0.24
C MET A 104 -7.43 -1.36 -1.28
N ALA A 105 -7.48 -0.64 -2.40
CA ALA A 105 -8.56 -0.77 -3.39
C ALA A 105 -8.57 -2.13 -4.13
N HIS A 106 -7.44 -2.86 -4.12
CA HIS A 106 -7.28 -4.14 -4.82
C HIS A 106 -7.96 -5.34 -4.14
N GLY A 107 -8.29 -5.23 -2.86
CA GLY A 107 -8.72 -6.36 -2.02
C GLY A 107 -10.03 -6.15 -1.29
N SER A 108 -11.06 -5.59 -1.94
CA SER A 108 -12.30 -5.15 -1.27
C SER A 108 -12.97 -6.20 -0.36
N GLY A 109 -12.76 -7.50 -0.62
CA GLY A 109 -13.29 -8.60 0.18
C GLY A 109 -12.46 -9.03 1.40
N THR A 110 -11.18 -8.66 1.49
CA THR A 110 -10.30 -9.10 2.58
C THR A 110 -10.60 -8.32 3.86
N ARG A 111 -10.47 -8.99 5.01
CA ARG A 111 -10.52 -8.34 6.33
C ARG A 111 -9.12 -7.84 6.68
N LEU A 112 -9.06 -6.62 7.19
CA LEU A 112 -7.85 -5.90 7.53
C LEU A 112 -7.62 -5.88 9.06
N PRO A 113 -6.51 -5.30 9.56
CA PRO A 113 -6.17 -5.35 10.99
C PRO A 113 -7.23 -4.77 11.93
N LEU A 114 -8.11 -3.85 11.49
CA LEU A 114 -9.23 -3.38 12.32
C LEU A 114 -10.43 -4.34 12.32
N GLY A 115 -10.32 -5.48 11.62
CA GLY A 115 -11.39 -6.46 11.43
C GLY A 115 -12.43 -6.05 10.38
N LEU A 116 -12.31 -4.86 9.80
CA LEU A 116 -13.19 -4.34 8.76
C LEU A 116 -12.80 -4.88 7.38
N ARG A 117 -13.74 -4.84 6.43
CA ARG A 117 -13.43 -5.13 5.02
C ARG A 117 -12.60 -4.00 4.43
N ALA A 118 -11.72 -4.30 3.47
CA ALA A 118 -10.85 -3.28 2.89
C ALA A 118 -11.60 -2.04 2.35
N TRP A 119 -12.75 -2.22 1.70
CA TRP A 119 -13.55 -1.08 1.22
C TRP A 119 -14.09 -0.20 2.37
N GLN A 120 -14.34 -0.77 3.55
CA GLN A 120 -14.81 -0.04 4.72
C GLN A 120 -13.67 0.80 5.32
N GLU A 121 -12.46 0.25 5.42
CA GLU A 121 -11.29 1.01 5.88
C GLU A 121 -10.90 2.10 4.88
N THR A 122 -10.97 1.83 3.57
CA THR A 122 -10.80 2.85 2.53
C THR A 122 -11.85 3.96 2.66
N ALA A 123 -13.13 3.63 2.80
CA ALA A 123 -14.21 4.62 2.96
C ALA A 123 -14.03 5.46 4.23
N ALA A 124 -13.67 4.83 5.35
CA ALA A 124 -13.37 5.52 6.60
C ALA A 124 -12.16 6.47 6.45
N THR A 125 -11.11 6.02 5.77
CA THR A 125 -9.91 6.83 5.51
C THR A 125 -10.22 8.05 4.64
N VAL A 126 -11.02 7.87 3.57
CA VAL A 126 -11.48 8.99 2.73
C VAL A 126 -12.36 9.95 3.53
N ALA A 127 -13.28 9.45 4.35
CA ALA A 127 -14.12 10.29 5.20
C ALA A 127 -13.29 11.10 6.22
N LEU A 128 -12.27 10.49 6.83
CA LEU A 128 -11.32 11.18 7.71
C LEU A 128 -10.54 12.26 6.96
N SER A 129 -10.09 11.97 5.74
CA SER A 129 -9.42 12.94 4.87
C SER A 129 -10.32 14.14 4.55
N VAL A 130 -11.58 13.90 4.16
CA VAL A 130 -12.56 14.95 3.89
C VAL A 130 -12.84 15.78 5.14
N ALA A 131 -13.02 15.16 6.30
CA ALA A 131 -13.24 15.87 7.55
C ALA A 131 -12.01 16.73 7.94
N ALA A 132 -10.80 16.21 7.71
CA ALA A 132 -9.57 16.90 8.09
C ALA A 132 -9.22 18.06 7.16
N ALA A 133 -9.30 17.88 5.85
CA ALA A 133 -8.76 18.83 4.87
C ALA A 133 -9.78 19.34 3.84
N GLY A 134 -11.03 18.87 3.93
CA GLY A 134 -12.08 19.21 3.00
C GLY A 134 -12.13 18.29 1.80
N LEU A 135 -13.31 18.27 1.15
CA LEU A 135 -13.54 17.45 -0.03
C LEU A 135 -12.58 17.77 -1.20
N PRO A 136 -12.35 19.05 -1.56
CA PRO A 136 -11.58 19.34 -2.76
C PRO A 136 -10.11 18.91 -2.65
N ASP A 137 -9.47 19.16 -1.50
CA ASP A 137 -8.09 18.74 -1.24
C ASP A 137 -7.95 17.22 -1.17
N THR A 138 -8.96 16.54 -0.62
CA THR A 138 -9.00 15.08 -0.60
C THR A 138 -9.09 14.51 -2.02
N LEU A 139 -9.95 15.07 -2.87
CA LEU A 139 -10.05 14.65 -4.27
C LEU A 139 -8.74 14.93 -5.04
N ALA A 140 -8.11 16.08 -4.82
CA ALA A 140 -6.82 16.40 -5.43
C ALA A 140 -5.71 15.44 -4.98
N ALA A 141 -5.66 15.09 -3.70
CA ALA A 141 -4.69 14.12 -3.17
C ALA A 141 -4.94 12.70 -3.70
N LEU A 142 -6.20 12.26 -3.76
CA LEU A 142 -6.58 10.97 -4.35
C LEU A 142 -6.24 10.91 -5.84
N ALA A 143 -6.51 11.97 -6.60
CA ALA A 143 -6.12 12.06 -8.01
C ALA A 143 -4.60 12.01 -8.16
N LEU A 144 -3.86 12.76 -7.35
CA LEU A 144 -2.40 12.77 -7.42
C LEU A 144 -1.79 11.40 -7.13
N VAL A 145 -2.16 10.77 -6.01
CA VAL A 145 -1.62 9.45 -5.66
C VAL A 145 -2.09 8.37 -6.63
N GLY A 146 -3.34 8.44 -7.07
CA GLY A 146 -3.87 7.54 -8.11
C GLY A 146 -3.10 7.66 -9.42
N SER A 147 -2.73 8.88 -9.82
CA SER A 147 -1.93 9.10 -11.03
C SER A 147 -0.57 8.41 -10.97
N VAL A 148 0.09 8.50 -9.82
CA VAL A 148 1.40 7.87 -9.58
C VAL A 148 1.25 6.35 -9.61
N GLN A 149 0.27 5.79 -8.90
CA GLN A 149 0.07 4.34 -8.85
C GLN A 149 -0.29 3.73 -10.21
N LEU A 150 -1.21 4.35 -10.96
CA LEU A 150 -1.60 3.84 -12.28
C LEU A 150 -0.44 3.83 -13.27
N VAL A 151 0.43 4.84 -13.22
CA VAL A 151 1.62 4.87 -14.08
C VAL A 151 2.68 3.88 -13.61
N ASP A 152 2.86 3.70 -12.31
CA ASP A 152 3.77 2.68 -11.77
C ASP A 152 3.32 1.27 -12.19
N ASP A 153 2.03 0.96 -12.02
CA ASP A 153 1.40 -0.28 -12.49
C ASP A 153 1.59 -0.51 -13.99
N TRP A 154 1.46 0.54 -14.80
CA TRP A 154 1.71 0.47 -16.24
C TRP A 154 3.18 0.16 -16.55
N ILE A 155 4.12 0.84 -15.89
CA ILE A 155 5.56 0.61 -16.05
C ILE A 155 5.89 -0.84 -15.69
N ASP A 156 5.36 -1.32 -14.57
CA ASP A 156 5.62 -2.66 -14.07
C ASP A 156 5.06 -3.75 -14.97
N LEU A 157 3.84 -3.57 -15.48
CA LEU A 157 3.25 -4.48 -16.46
C LEU A 157 4.08 -4.54 -17.75
N ARG A 158 4.59 -3.40 -18.23
CA ARG A 158 5.47 -3.38 -19.42
C ARG A 158 6.79 -4.09 -19.18
N ARG A 159 7.39 -3.93 -18.00
CA ARG A 159 8.63 -4.63 -17.62
C ARG A 159 8.41 -6.14 -17.54
N GLU A 160 7.30 -6.57 -16.96
CA GLU A 160 6.95 -7.98 -16.86
C GLU A 160 6.79 -8.60 -18.26
N ARG A 161 6.05 -7.95 -19.16
CA ARG A 161 5.90 -8.39 -20.56
C ARG A 161 7.24 -8.46 -21.30
N ALA A 162 8.15 -7.52 -21.04
CA ALA A 162 9.48 -7.51 -21.65
C ALA A 162 10.39 -8.64 -21.15
N ARG A 163 10.18 -9.12 -19.91
CA ARG A 163 10.93 -10.27 -19.34
C ARG A 163 10.43 -11.62 -19.86
N THR A 164 9.20 -11.69 -20.34
CA THR A 164 8.59 -12.92 -20.88
C THR A 164 8.11 -12.74 -22.34
N PRO A 165 9.01 -12.44 -23.31
CA PRO A 165 8.59 -12.29 -24.70
C PRO A 165 8.06 -13.61 -25.27
N GLY A 166 6.77 -13.68 -25.58
CA GLY A 166 6.13 -14.81 -26.26
C GLY A 166 5.85 -16.06 -25.41
N GLY A 167 6.06 -16.02 -24.10
CA GLY A 167 5.95 -17.19 -23.24
C GLY A 167 4.59 -17.33 -22.56
N ASN A 168 3.95 -18.49 -22.71
CA ASN A 168 3.01 -18.96 -21.70
C ASN A 168 3.66 -18.79 -20.31
N PRO A 169 2.91 -18.30 -19.30
CA PRO A 169 3.45 -18.16 -17.95
C PRO A 169 4.07 -19.50 -17.53
N ALA A 170 5.28 -19.44 -16.97
CA ALA A 170 5.98 -20.67 -16.61
C ALA A 170 5.10 -21.49 -15.64
N PRO A 171 4.90 -22.80 -15.85
CA PRO A 171 4.12 -23.62 -14.94
C PRO A 171 4.75 -23.55 -13.54
N GLY A 172 4.01 -22.99 -12.58
CA GLY A 172 4.49 -22.75 -11.22
C GLY A 172 4.86 -21.29 -10.89
N GLN A 173 4.84 -20.35 -11.85
CA GLN A 173 4.60 -18.94 -11.53
C GLN A 173 3.16 -18.83 -11.04
N ALA A 174 2.98 -19.11 -9.75
CA ALA A 174 1.70 -19.10 -9.10
C ALA A 174 1.04 -17.73 -9.35
N THR A 175 -0.14 -17.77 -9.95
CA THR A 175 -1.10 -16.67 -10.05
C THR A 175 -1.59 -16.16 -8.68
N GLY A 176 -0.91 -16.51 -7.59
CA GLY A 176 -1.36 -16.35 -6.20
C GLY A 176 -1.38 -14.91 -5.70
N ALA A 177 -0.50 -14.06 -6.24
CA ALA A 177 -0.57 -12.60 -6.10
C ALA A 177 -0.66 -11.95 -7.50
N GLY A 178 -1.43 -12.60 -8.39
CA GLY A 178 -1.39 -12.37 -9.83
C GLY A 178 -1.78 -10.96 -10.31
N PRO A 179 -1.95 -10.78 -11.64
CA PRO A 179 -2.40 -9.54 -12.29
C PRO A 179 -3.65 -8.87 -11.70
N ALA A 180 -4.33 -9.51 -10.74
CA ALA A 180 -5.41 -8.93 -9.96
C ALA A 180 -5.02 -7.69 -9.12
N ARG A 181 -3.74 -7.53 -8.73
CA ARG A 181 -3.26 -6.35 -7.98
C ARG A 181 -2.77 -5.20 -8.86
N ASN A 182 -2.61 -5.39 -10.16
CA ASN A 182 -2.10 -4.35 -11.05
C ASN A 182 -3.27 -3.70 -11.80
N TRP A 183 -3.54 -2.42 -11.58
CA TRP A 183 -4.63 -1.72 -12.27
C TRP A 183 -4.46 -1.71 -13.78
N ALA A 184 -3.24 -1.61 -14.29
CA ALA A 184 -2.97 -1.65 -15.73
C ALA A 184 -3.30 -3.01 -16.35
N ALA A 185 -3.18 -4.10 -15.60
CA ALA A 185 -3.64 -5.42 -16.07
C ALA A 185 -5.17 -5.53 -16.08
N ARG A 186 -5.87 -4.85 -15.16
CA ARG A 186 -7.34 -4.88 -15.05
C ARG A 186 -8.06 -3.93 -16.01
N LEU A 187 -7.55 -2.72 -16.15
CA LEU A 187 -8.12 -1.67 -17.00
C LEU A 187 -7.67 -1.82 -18.46
N GLY A 188 -6.49 -2.40 -18.66
CA GLY A 188 -5.73 -2.30 -19.90
C GLY A 188 -4.59 -1.28 -19.76
N PRO A 189 -3.42 -1.51 -20.39
CA PRO A 189 -2.24 -0.69 -20.18
C PRO A 189 -2.41 0.71 -20.78
N GLU A 190 -3.05 0.85 -21.94
CA GLU A 190 -3.33 2.16 -22.53
C GLU A 190 -4.30 2.95 -21.64
N GLU A 191 -5.37 2.31 -21.16
CA GLU A 191 -6.39 2.90 -20.31
C GLU A 191 -5.81 3.35 -18.96
N ALA A 192 -4.99 2.53 -18.32
CA ALA A 192 -4.35 2.90 -17.06
C ALA A 192 -3.38 4.08 -17.22
N LEU A 193 -2.58 4.10 -18.29
CA LEU A 193 -1.70 5.24 -18.59
C LEU A 193 -2.51 6.52 -18.82
N LEU A 194 -3.55 6.47 -19.64
CA LEU A 194 -4.40 7.63 -19.93
C LEU A 194 -5.15 8.12 -18.68
N ALA A 195 -5.70 7.20 -17.88
CA ALA A 195 -6.34 7.53 -16.61
C ALA A 195 -5.34 8.14 -15.63
N GLY A 196 -4.13 7.58 -15.53
CA GLY A 196 -3.05 8.13 -14.72
C GLY A 196 -2.69 9.56 -15.13
N LEU A 197 -2.48 9.80 -16.43
CA LEU A 197 -2.20 11.15 -16.96
C LEU A 197 -3.37 12.12 -16.73
N GLY A 198 -4.61 11.67 -16.92
CA GLY A 198 -5.81 12.46 -16.65
C GLY A 198 -5.91 12.89 -15.18
N LEU A 199 -5.68 11.97 -14.25
CA LEU A 199 -5.65 12.27 -12.82
C LEU A 199 -4.49 13.21 -12.45
N ALA A 200 -3.31 13.07 -13.10
CA ALA A 200 -2.19 13.98 -12.90
C ALA A 200 -2.54 15.42 -13.32
N LEU A 201 -3.23 15.59 -14.44
CA LEU A 201 -3.69 16.91 -14.91
C LEU A 201 -4.73 17.51 -13.96
N VAL A 202 -5.68 16.72 -13.46
CA VAL A 202 -6.66 17.17 -12.45
C VAL A 202 -5.95 17.62 -11.18
N ALA A 203 -4.99 16.84 -10.68
CA ALA A 203 -4.21 17.20 -9.50
C ALA A 203 -3.38 18.48 -9.73
N ALA A 204 -2.74 18.61 -10.89
CA ALA A 204 -1.92 19.78 -11.24
C ALA A 204 -2.76 21.05 -11.44
N ALA A 205 -3.99 20.93 -11.94
CA ALA A 205 -4.93 22.05 -12.04
C ALA A 205 -5.36 22.57 -10.66
N TRP A 206 -5.33 21.71 -9.62
CA TRP A 206 -5.68 22.07 -8.25
C TRP A 206 -4.50 22.62 -7.45
N ASP A 207 -3.35 21.91 -7.47
CA ASP A 207 -2.13 22.28 -6.76
C ASP A 207 -0.89 21.86 -7.59
N PRO A 208 -0.41 22.72 -8.51
CA PRO A 208 0.65 22.35 -9.44
C PRO A 208 1.97 22.06 -8.73
N LEU A 209 2.27 22.78 -7.64
CA LEU A 209 3.50 22.59 -6.88
C LEU A 209 3.53 21.21 -6.21
N ARG A 210 2.42 20.82 -5.55
CA ARG A 210 2.28 19.49 -4.96
C ARG A 210 2.36 18.39 -6.01
N ALA A 211 1.72 18.60 -7.17
CA ALA A 211 1.76 17.64 -8.26
C ALA A 211 3.20 17.40 -8.77
N VAL A 212 3.94 18.48 -9.05
CA VAL A 212 5.35 18.39 -9.49
C VAL A 212 6.20 17.70 -8.43
N ALA A 213 6.05 18.07 -7.16
CA ALA A 213 6.81 17.47 -6.06
C ALA A 213 6.55 15.96 -5.92
N ALA A 214 5.29 15.52 -5.99
CA ALA A 214 4.94 14.10 -5.89
C ALA A 214 5.47 13.29 -7.08
N TRP A 215 5.36 13.81 -8.31
CA TRP A 215 5.93 13.17 -9.49
C TRP A 215 7.46 13.10 -9.45
N ALA A 216 8.12 14.14 -8.92
CA ALA A 216 9.55 14.11 -8.67
C ALA A 216 9.93 13.02 -7.64
N ALA A 217 9.18 12.90 -6.54
CA ALA A 217 9.36 11.84 -5.54
C ALA A 217 9.21 10.44 -6.16
N ALA A 218 8.12 10.22 -6.90
CA ALA A 218 7.82 8.95 -7.56
C ALA A 218 8.90 8.57 -8.58
N THR A 219 9.32 9.52 -9.40
CA THR A 219 10.39 9.29 -10.40
C THR A 219 11.72 8.99 -9.72
N GLY A 220 12.07 9.74 -8.66
CA GLY A 220 13.28 9.52 -7.88
C GLY A 220 13.29 8.14 -7.21
N ALA A 221 12.18 7.74 -6.60
CA ALA A 221 11.99 6.41 -6.03
C ALA A 221 12.11 5.30 -7.08
N GLY A 222 11.43 5.46 -8.23
CA GLY A 222 11.49 4.52 -9.34
C GLY A 222 12.87 4.42 -9.98
N LEU A 223 13.70 5.47 -9.92
CA LEU A 223 15.11 5.42 -10.34
C LEU A 223 15.98 4.72 -9.30
N ALA A 224 15.79 5.00 -8.01
CA ALA A 224 16.55 4.37 -6.91
C ALA A 224 16.30 2.86 -6.82
N GLY A 225 15.09 2.39 -7.15
CA GLY A 225 14.75 0.96 -7.22
C GLY A 225 15.40 0.21 -8.39
N ARG A 226 15.92 0.91 -9.41
CA ARG A 226 16.62 0.29 -10.56
C ARG A 226 18.07 -0.02 -10.21
N GLY A 227 18.29 -0.84 -9.18
CA GLY A 227 19.61 -1.37 -8.87
C GLY A 227 20.26 -2.00 -10.12
N PRO A 228 21.60 -2.00 -10.24
CA PRO A 228 22.28 -2.60 -11.37
C PRO A 228 21.79 -4.04 -11.54
N LEU A 229 21.30 -4.37 -12.74
CA LEU A 229 20.93 -5.73 -13.09
C LEU A 229 22.13 -6.61 -12.78
N VAL A 230 22.07 -7.40 -11.70
CA VAL A 230 23.13 -8.34 -11.36
C VAL A 230 23.21 -9.31 -12.52
N PRO A 231 24.25 -9.25 -13.38
CA PRO A 231 24.30 -10.07 -14.58
C PRO A 231 24.27 -11.52 -14.14
N GLY A 232 23.31 -12.26 -14.72
CA GLY A 232 22.83 -13.56 -14.26
C GLY A 232 23.85 -14.35 -13.43
N ARG A 233 23.50 -14.56 -12.16
CA ARG A 233 23.94 -15.76 -11.42
C ARG A 233 23.27 -16.96 -12.10
N ARG A 234 23.72 -17.27 -13.33
CA ARG A 234 23.35 -18.45 -14.10
C ARG A 234 23.55 -19.62 -13.18
N GLY A 235 22.50 -20.44 -13.08
CA GLY A 235 22.35 -21.55 -12.16
C GLY A 235 23.67 -22.09 -11.64
N ARG A 236 23.98 -21.76 -10.38
CA ARG A 236 24.36 -22.86 -9.50
C ARG A 236 23.10 -23.70 -9.39
N THR A 237 22.91 -24.58 -10.37
CA THR A 237 22.24 -25.86 -10.13
C THR A 237 22.87 -26.33 -8.84
N ASN A 238 22.09 -26.39 -7.77
CA ASN A 238 22.56 -26.89 -6.50
C ASN A 238 23.06 -28.31 -6.81
N PRO A 239 24.37 -28.57 -6.94
CA PRO A 239 24.81 -29.92 -7.17
C PRO A 239 24.52 -30.61 -5.83
N THR A 240 23.76 -31.70 -5.88
CA THR A 240 23.81 -32.72 -4.83
C THR A 240 23.51 -32.20 -3.43
N ARG A 241 22.23 -31.99 -3.13
CA ARG A 241 21.75 -32.43 -1.81
C ARG A 241 21.57 -33.94 -1.91
N ASP A 242 22.69 -34.65 -1.78
CA ASP A 242 22.68 -36.09 -1.54
C ASP A 242 21.87 -36.36 -0.27
N PRO A 243 20.81 -37.17 -0.33
CA PRO A 243 20.12 -37.63 0.86
C PRO A 243 20.73 -38.96 1.31
N GLN A 244 22.06 -39.08 1.47
CA GLN A 244 22.67 -40.25 2.11
C GLN A 244 23.96 -39.92 2.87
N ALA A 245 24.08 -40.58 4.04
CA ALA A 245 25.23 -40.70 4.94
C ALA A 245 25.40 -39.59 6.01
N GLY A 246 24.84 -39.84 7.19
CA GLY A 246 25.15 -39.06 8.38
C GLY A 246 24.29 -39.34 9.61
N THR A 247 23.95 -40.59 9.90
CA THR A 247 23.50 -41.02 11.23
C THR A 247 24.61 -40.78 12.26
N GLY A 248 24.70 -39.56 12.78
CA GLY A 248 25.53 -39.20 13.92
C GLY A 248 24.62 -38.93 15.11
N ALA A 249 24.46 -39.93 15.97
CA ALA A 249 23.78 -39.85 17.24
C ALA A 249 24.38 -38.71 18.10
N VAL A 250 23.53 -37.75 18.50
CA VAL A 250 23.75 -37.00 19.73
C VAL A 250 22.51 -37.19 20.57
N ALA A 251 22.67 -38.02 21.59
CA ALA A 251 21.71 -38.24 22.65
C ALA A 251 21.41 -36.91 23.36
N SER A 252 20.14 -36.58 23.50
CA SER A 252 19.67 -35.74 24.60
C SER A 252 18.33 -36.29 25.05
N GLY A 253 18.31 -36.84 26.26
CA GLY A 253 17.19 -37.57 26.82
C GLY A 253 15.95 -36.70 26.97
N ALA A 254 14.83 -37.24 26.50
CA ALA A 254 13.52 -36.89 27.01
C ALA A 254 13.24 -37.73 28.28
N PRO A 255 12.66 -37.16 29.34
CA PRO A 255 11.95 -37.96 30.33
C PRO A 255 10.60 -38.44 29.74
N PRO A 256 10.10 -39.60 30.16
CA PRO A 256 8.87 -40.19 29.62
C PRO A 256 7.64 -39.48 30.20
N GLU A 257 6.73 -39.01 29.33
CA GLU A 257 5.36 -38.69 29.75
C GLU A 257 4.51 -39.97 29.75
N PRO A 258 3.80 -40.26 30.86
CA PRO A 258 2.98 -41.46 30.99
C PRO A 258 1.64 -41.29 30.27
N GLY A 259 1.20 -42.40 29.66
CA GLY A 259 -0.03 -42.49 28.90
C GLY A 259 -1.30 -42.13 29.68
N GLY A 260 -2.14 -41.32 29.04
CA GLY A 260 -3.54 -41.12 29.39
C GLY A 260 -4.43 -41.66 28.27
N SER A 261 -4.84 -42.91 28.42
CA SER A 261 -5.83 -43.59 27.59
C SER A 261 -7.25 -43.14 27.94
N GLY A 262 -8.08 -42.94 26.91
CA GLY A 262 -9.48 -43.38 26.93
C GLY A 262 -10.53 -42.32 27.28
N GLY A 263 -11.50 -42.18 26.37
CA GLY A 263 -12.78 -41.57 26.70
C GLY A 263 -13.49 -40.91 25.52
N SER A 264 -13.95 -41.69 24.54
CA SER A 264 -14.99 -41.21 23.62
C SER A 264 -16.32 -41.09 24.37
N PRO A 265 -16.99 -39.92 24.37
CA PRO A 265 -18.37 -39.83 24.86
C PRO A 265 -19.38 -40.30 23.80
N PRO A 266 -20.46 -40.99 24.21
CA PRO A 266 -21.46 -41.52 23.29
C PRO A 266 -22.42 -40.44 22.76
N ALA A 267 -22.99 -40.74 21.60
CA ALA A 267 -24.06 -40.00 20.97
C ALA A 267 -25.27 -39.84 21.89
N ARG A 268 -25.83 -38.63 21.97
CA ARG A 268 -27.17 -38.38 22.51
C ARG A 268 -28.15 -38.22 21.34
N GLU A 269 -29.01 -39.22 21.20
CA GLU A 269 -30.37 -39.09 20.68
C GLU A 269 -31.27 -38.52 21.79
N GLU A 270 -32.06 -37.50 21.48
CA GLU A 270 -33.27 -37.04 22.19
C GLU A 270 -33.84 -35.95 21.27
N GLY A 271 -35.07 -36.00 20.73
CA GLY A 271 -36.31 -36.49 21.30
C GLY A 271 -37.29 -35.30 21.27
N THR A 272 -38.27 -35.37 20.38
CA THR A 272 -39.40 -34.45 20.17
C THR A 272 -40.22 -34.20 21.45
N PRO A 273 -40.99 -33.10 21.47
CA PRO A 273 -42.45 -33.24 21.37
C PRO A 273 -43.06 -32.60 20.13
#